data_AF-M4C6T0-F1
#
_entry.id   AF-M4C6T0-F1
#
_cell.length_a   1.000
_cell.length_b   1.000
_cell.length_c   1.000
_cell.angle_alpha   90.00
_cell.angle_beta   90.00
_cell.angle_gamma   90.00
#
_symmetry.space_group_name_H-M   'P 1'
#
loop_
_entity.id
_entity.type
_entity.pdbx_description
1 polymer ?
#
loop_
_entity_poly.entity_id
_entity_poly.type
_entity_poly.pdbx_seq_one_letter_code
_entity_poly.pdbx_strand_id
1 'polypeptide(L)'
;MLANLDISSDQVKLLRRLLKLEKQLQQAGIAVAADIPYEEAMAKVQEISRRMQEIGSADVTHPDAAIQKQLREEYYRLEQDMEKYNTALMLTDEYAAEEARKEREWEEENYEENVKALKAVRRMMPVDVKKMSEADLQSVKSPNGRVLPREVARKFKRSNVLELIRMDPADIAKNHPSLLENLRVTGLTVTERRAMHMHLRDVAKIWKTQQGEEMTKKKYEWFKTLKETFKTVVNSYNKHVKQYGPADNHPYATRDDPDIGCPMIGKQCPIKANQNPAYDQDLGYPDGDVYMESTVQKGNPDDAGARALAEAQELARAKLANSRADALKKHYRNVRMVAEANGACELIDTSLDQIENRQLQWFQARLKRRLERTETAATIKMELAEFGEVVNEIRLVSLKFAERSGMNLSGKRNLALDTKDTRSCIECNLILLYCEAVVDCFDESKYSRLNEGQGSSNDSPREGES
;
A
#
# COMPACT_ATOMS: atom_id res chain seq x y z
N MET A 1 54.17 -28.92 20.05
CA MET A 1 53.45 -30.20 20.16
C MET A 1 51.98 -29.95 19.89
N LEU A 2 51.54 -30.04 18.64
CA LEU A 2 50.12 -30.09 18.27
C LEU A 2 49.98 -31.17 17.19
N ALA A 3 50.07 -32.43 17.64
CA ALA A 3 49.68 -33.58 16.86
C ALA A 3 48.33 -34.07 17.41
N ASN A 4 47.42 -34.41 16.50
CA ASN A 4 46.15 -35.09 16.71
C ASN A 4 45.01 -34.26 17.33
N LEU A 5 44.45 -33.36 16.52
CA LEU A 5 42.99 -33.22 16.47
C LEU A 5 42.54 -33.90 15.18
N ASP A 6 41.85 -35.02 15.31
CA ASP A 6 41.30 -35.80 14.21
C ASP A 6 40.08 -35.05 13.66
N ILE A 7 40.35 -34.01 12.87
CA ILE A 7 39.32 -33.18 12.22
C ILE A 7 38.67 -34.06 11.16
N SER A 8 37.41 -34.44 11.40
CA SER A 8 36.61 -35.26 10.48
C SER A 8 36.70 -34.73 9.04
N SER A 9 36.76 -35.65 8.06
CA SER A 9 36.73 -35.35 6.62
C SER A 9 35.65 -34.30 6.24
N ASP A 10 34.53 -34.30 6.96
CA ASP A 10 33.45 -33.34 6.74
C ASP A 10 33.73 -31.95 7.31
N GLN A 11 34.45 -31.83 8.42
CA GLN A 11 34.93 -30.54 8.95
C GLN A 11 35.98 -29.92 8.02
N VAL A 12 36.87 -30.72 7.41
CA VAL A 12 37.83 -30.24 6.40
C VAL A 12 37.12 -29.75 5.13
N LYS A 13 36.05 -30.45 4.69
CA LYS A 13 35.22 -30.00 3.57
C LYS A 13 34.44 -28.72 3.90
N LEU A 14 33.95 -28.60 5.14
CA LEU A 14 33.24 -27.41 5.62
C LEU A 14 34.17 -26.19 5.64
N LEU A 15 35.39 -26.34 6.20
CA LEU A 15 36.44 -25.32 6.19
C LEU A 15 36.82 -24.87 4.77
N ARG A 16 36.97 -25.80 3.83
CA ARG A 16 37.23 -25.46 2.41
C ARG A 16 36.06 -24.72 1.75
N ARG A 17 34.81 -25.03 2.11
CA ARG A 17 33.63 -24.30 1.62
C ARG A 17 33.57 -22.89 2.21
N LEU A 18 33.83 -22.73 3.49
CA LEU A 18 33.90 -21.43 4.17
C LEU A 18 34.99 -20.55 3.56
N LEU A 19 36.20 -21.07 3.37
CA LEU A 19 37.31 -20.34 2.70
C LEU A 19 36.99 -19.94 1.26
N LYS A 20 36.25 -20.77 0.51
CA LYS A 20 35.80 -20.43 -0.85
C LYS A 20 34.73 -19.34 -0.83
N LEU A 21 33.78 -19.41 0.10
CA LEU A 21 32.76 -18.39 0.32
C LEU A 21 33.40 -17.06 0.73
N GLU A 22 34.34 -17.08 1.66
CA GLU A 22 35.11 -15.93 2.10
C GLU A 22 35.83 -15.24 0.93
N LYS A 23 36.49 -16.02 0.07
CA LYS A 23 37.17 -15.51 -1.12
C LYS A 23 36.19 -14.96 -2.17
N GLN A 24 35.01 -15.56 -2.32
CA GLN A 24 33.95 -15.06 -3.21
C GLN A 24 33.34 -13.76 -2.69
N LEU A 25 33.13 -13.64 -1.38
CA LEU A 25 32.63 -12.43 -0.73
C LEU A 25 33.63 -11.27 -0.88
N GLN A 26 34.93 -11.52 -0.63
CA GLN A 26 35.98 -10.51 -0.87
C GLN A 26 36.06 -10.08 -2.34
N GLN A 27 35.92 -11.01 -3.29
CA GLN A 27 35.90 -10.69 -4.73
C GLN A 27 34.66 -9.90 -5.16
N ALA A 28 33.55 -10.03 -4.44
CA ALA A 28 32.33 -9.25 -4.63
C ALA A 28 32.37 -7.87 -3.94
N GLY A 29 33.50 -7.50 -3.32
CA GLY A 29 33.63 -6.24 -2.58
C GLY A 29 32.97 -6.25 -1.21
N ILE A 30 32.58 -7.43 -0.68
CA ILE A 30 31.99 -7.59 0.64
C ILE A 30 33.15 -7.85 1.62
N ALA A 31 33.41 -6.89 2.51
CA ALA A 31 34.41 -7.04 3.57
C ALA A 31 33.99 -8.21 4.49
N VAL A 32 34.80 -9.26 4.51
CA VAL A 32 34.66 -10.33 5.48
C VAL A 32 35.07 -9.75 6.82
N ALA A 33 34.10 -9.59 7.72
CA ALA A 33 34.34 -9.05 9.05
C ALA A 33 35.37 -9.93 9.75
N ALA A 34 36.45 -9.32 10.23
CA ALA A 34 37.38 -9.98 11.12
C ALA A 34 36.64 -10.29 12.43
N ASP A 35 36.87 -11.47 13.00
CA ASP A 35 36.37 -11.87 14.31
C ASP A 35 37.11 -11.05 15.38
N ILE A 36 36.57 -9.87 15.69
CA ILE A 36 37.13 -8.90 16.64
C ILE A 36 36.24 -8.93 17.89
N PRO A 37 36.80 -9.19 19.09
CA PRO A 37 36.03 -9.17 20.33
C PRO A 37 35.32 -7.83 20.57
N TYR A 38 34.14 -7.88 21.20
CA TYR A 38 33.31 -6.71 21.47
C TYR A 38 34.06 -5.56 22.14
N GLU A 39 34.82 -5.84 23.21
CA GLU A 39 35.55 -4.82 23.97
C GLU A 39 36.63 -4.13 23.11
N GLU A 40 37.32 -4.89 22.27
CA GLU A 40 38.35 -4.37 21.37
C GLU A 40 37.74 -3.52 20.25
N ALA A 41 36.66 -4.00 19.64
CA ALA A 41 35.92 -3.26 18.62
C ALA A 41 35.35 -1.96 19.20
N MET A 42 34.76 -1.99 20.40
CA MET A 42 34.20 -0.82 21.08
C MET A 42 35.29 0.20 21.43
N ALA A 43 36.42 -0.24 21.99
CA ALA A 43 37.53 0.64 22.31
C ALA A 43 38.09 1.34 21.05
N LYS A 44 38.20 0.59 19.94
CA LYS A 44 38.66 1.13 18.66
C LYS A 44 37.67 2.10 18.04
N VAL A 45 36.37 1.81 18.09
CA VAL A 45 35.30 2.73 17.67
C VAL A 45 35.36 4.05 18.45
N GLN A 46 35.56 3.99 19.77
CA GLN A 46 35.68 5.19 20.60
C GLN A 46 36.97 5.98 20.31
N GLU A 47 38.10 5.30 20.13
CA GLU A 47 39.38 5.91 19.77
C GLU A 47 39.29 6.64 18.42
N ILE A 48 38.76 5.96 17.40
CA ILE A 48 38.57 6.51 16.05
C ILE A 48 37.60 7.68 16.08
N SER A 49 36.46 7.54 16.78
CA SER A 49 35.47 8.61 16.90
C SER A 49 36.06 9.88 17.54
N ARG A 50 36.86 9.73 18.61
CA ARG A 50 37.57 10.85 19.23
C ARG A 50 38.52 11.51 18.24
N ARG A 51 39.31 10.72 17.51
CA ARG A 51 40.28 11.25 16.54
C ARG A 51 39.63 11.94 15.35
N MET A 52 38.54 11.39 14.82
CA MET A 52 37.75 12.03 13.77
C MET A 52 37.15 13.36 14.25
N GLN A 53 36.70 13.43 15.50
CA GLN A 53 36.21 14.68 16.10
C GLN A 53 37.30 15.74 16.27
N GLU A 54 38.54 15.34 16.59
CA GLU A 54 39.70 16.24 16.65
C GLU A 54 40.08 16.80 15.26
N ILE A 55 39.96 15.99 14.20
CA ILE A 55 40.21 16.44 12.81
C ILE A 55 39.05 17.31 12.30
N GLY A 56 37.83 17.05 12.76
CA GLY A 56 36.62 17.82 12.47
C GLY A 56 35.84 17.30 11.27
N SER A 57 36.45 17.28 10.08
CA SER A 57 35.77 16.80 8.86
C SER A 57 36.74 16.32 7.77
N ALA A 58 36.20 15.59 6.78
CA ALA A 58 36.92 15.16 5.59
C ALA A 58 37.49 16.34 4.77
N ASP A 59 36.88 17.53 4.86
CA ASP A 59 37.28 18.75 4.15
C ASP A 59 38.13 19.69 4.99
N VAL A 60 38.82 19.16 6.02
CA VAL A 60 39.67 19.96 6.92
C VAL A 60 40.57 20.94 6.14
N THR A 61 40.61 22.18 6.64
CA THR A 61 41.42 23.29 6.11
C THR A 61 42.49 23.62 7.13
N HIS A 62 43.75 23.65 6.70
CA HIS A 62 44.88 23.96 7.55
C HIS A 62 45.78 24.97 6.82
N PRO A 63 46.39 25.95 7.52
CA PRO A 63 47.27 26.95 6.89
C PRO A 63 48.46 26.35 6.14
N ASP A 64 48.91 25.18 6.57
CA ASP A 64 49.95 24.38 5.89
C ASP A 64 49.31 23.28 5.03
N ALA A 65 49.58 23.33 3.72
CA ALA A 65 49.07 22.40 2.71
C ALA A 65 49.59 20.96 2.91
N ALA A 66 50.78 20.77 3.48
CA ALA A 66 51.32 19.44 3.76
C ALA A 66 50.55 18.76 4.91
N ILE A 67 50.30 19.52 5.98
CA ILE A 67 49.50 19.07 7.13
C ILE A 67 48.05 18.83 6.71
N GLN A 68 47.49 19.70 5.85
CA GLN A 68 46.14 19.53 5.32
C GLN A 68 45.98 18.20 4.57
N LYS A 69 46.94 17.87 3.69
CA LYS A 69 46.92 16.60 2.96
C LYS A 69 47.00 15.39 3.91
N GLN A 70 47.88 15.46 4.91
CA GLN A 70 48.01 14.39 5.90
C GLN A 70 46.73 14.17 6.71
N LEU A 71 46.08 15.24 7.17
CA LEU A 71 44.84 15.12 7.95
C LEU A 71 43.69 14.54 7.12
N ARG A 72 43.61 14.85 5.82
CA ARG A 72 42.62 14.26 4.90
C ARG A 72 42.86 12.77 4.66
N GLU A 73 44.11 12.39 4.43
CA GLU A 73 44.50 10.97 4.30
C GLU A 73 44.24 10.20 5.60
N GLU A 74 44.54 10.80 6.75
CA GLU A 74 44.25 10.23 8.07
C GLU A 74 42.75 10.04 8.26
N TYR A 75 41.93 11.06 7.98
CA TYR A 75 40.48 11.00 8.11
C TYR A 75 39.87 9.89 7.23
N TYR A 76 40.33 9.76 5.98
CA TYR A 76 39.86 8.72 5.07
C TYR A 76 40.18 7.31 5.58
N ARG A 77 41.38 7.08 6.14
CA ARG A 77 41.69 5.78 6.76
C ARG A 77 40.84 5.53 8.01
N LEU A 78 40.65 6.55 8.85
CA LEU A 78 39.82 6.45 10.04
C LEU A 78 38.37 6.09 9.68
N GLU A 79 37.85 6.60 8.57
CA GLU A 79 36.53 6.23 8.06
C GLU A 79 36.45 4.74 7.65
N GLN A 80 37.45 4.24 6.92
CA GLN A 80 37.55 2.81 6.56
C GLN A 80 37.68 1.91 7.80
N ASP A 81 38.52 2.31 8.76
CA ASP A 81 38.69 1.57 10.02
C ASP A 81 37.40 1.62 10.85
N MET A 82 36.71 2.75 10.89
CA MET A 82 35.43 2.90 11.59
C MET A 82 34.38 1.95 11.02
N GLU A 83 34.28 1.84 9.69
CA GLU A 83 33.38 0.90 9.02
C GLU A 83 33.72 -0.55 9.37
N LYS A 84 35.02 -0.91 9.37
CA LYS A 84 35.50 -2.24 9.74
C LYS A 84 35.12 -2.61 11.18
N TYR A 85 35.45 -1.76 12.16
CA TYR A 85 35.19 -2.05 13.57
C TYR A 85 33.70 -1.97 13.91
N ASN A 86 32.92 -1.07 13.30
CA ASN A 86 31.46 -1.05 13.47
C ASN A 86 30.81 -2.31 12.91
N THR A 87 31.25 -2.78 11.74
CA THR A 87 30.72 -4.02 11.15
C THR A 87 31.02 -5.21 12.03
N ALA A 88 32.25 -5.32 12.56
CA ALA A 88 32.60 -6.37 13.51
C ALA A 88 31.76 -6.27 14.80
N LEU A 89 31.59 -5.07 15.35
CA LEU A 89 30.80 -4.83 16.55
C LEU A 89 29.34 -5.26 16.37
N MET A 90 28.70 -4.91 15.25
CA MET A 90 27.31 -5.26 14.95
C MET A 90 27.05 -6.78 14.82
N LEU A 91 28.10 -7.57 14.60
CA LEU A 91 28.03 -9.03 14.47
C LEU A 91 28.23 -9.76 15.81
N THR A 92 28.56 -9.05 16.88
CA THR A 92 28.73 -9.64 18.21
C THR A 92 27.40 -9.87 18.92
N ASP A 93 27.33 -10.93 19.74
CA ASP A 93 26.16 -11.24 20.56
C ASP A 93 25.94 -10.18 21.65
N GLU A 94 27.01 -9.59 22.18
CA GLU A 94 26.97 -8.53 23.17
C GLU A 94 26.30 -7.27 22.63
N TYR A 95 26.61 -6.86 21.39
CA TYR A 95 25.95 -5.73 20.75
C TYR A 95 24.45 -6.01 20.53
N ALA A 96 24.10 -7.22 20.10
CA ALA A 96 22.70 -7.61 19.96
C ALA A 96 21.95 -7.60 21.30
N ALA A 97 22.58 -8.05 22.38
CA ALA A 97 22.03 -8.02 23.74
C ALA A 97 21.86 -6.59 24.27
N GLU A 98 22.84 -5.72 24.02
CA GLU A 98 22.82 -4.31 24.39
C GLU A 98 21.71 -3.55 23.67
N GLU A 99 21.57 -3.73 22.35
CA GLU A 99 20.49 -3.12 21.58
C GLU A 99 19.12 -3.64 22.03
N ALA A 100 19.00 -4.94 22.32
CA ALA A 100 17.77 -5.49 22.90
C ALA A 100 17.47 -4.95 24.31
N ARG A 101 18.49 -4.61 25.10
CA ARG A 101 18.32 -3.95 26.40
C ARG A 101 17.81 -2.53 26.23
N LYS A 102 18.50 -1.70 25.44
CA LYS A 102 18.07 -0.31 25.14
C LYS A 102 16.65 -0.26 24.60
N GLU A 103 16.30 -1.22 23.74
CA GLU A 103 14.95 -1.31 23.18
C GLU A 103 13.89 -1.61 24.25
N ARG A 104 14.19 -2.51 25.19
CA ARG A 104 13.29 -2.82 26.32
C ARG A 104 13.14 -1.62 27.26
N GLU A 105 14.25 -0.99 27.63
CA GLU A 105 14.25 0.21 28.47
C GLU A 105 13.40 1.31 27.83
N TRP A 106 13.57 1.54 26.52
CA TRP A 106 12.78 2.53 25.79
C TRP A 106 11.28 2.18 25.75
N GLU A 107 10.92 0.90 25.58
CA GLU A 107 9.53 0.44 25.61
C GLU A 107 8.91 0.63 27.02
N GLU A 108 9.67 0.33 28.07
CA GLU A 108 9.23 0.49 29.48
C GLU A 108 9.03 1.97 29.83
N GLU A 109 10.00 2.84 29.52
CA GLU A 109 9.92 4.28 29.75
C GLU A 109 8.70 4.93 29.07
N ASN A 110 8.30 4.41 27.90
CA ASN A 110 7.18 4.94 27.13
C ASN A 110 5.86 4.19 27.36
N TYR A 111 5.87 3.08 28.10
CA TYR A 111 4.73 2.17 28.19
C TYR A 111 3.46 2.87 28.71
N GLU A 112 3.56 3.61 29.81
CA GLU A 112 2.39 4.25 30.42
C GLU A 112 1.75 5.30 29.49
N GLU A 113 2.56 6.18 28.91
CA GLU A 113 2.09 7.20 27.96
C GLU A 113 1.53 6.57 26.68
N ASN A 114 2.11 5.45 26.26
CA ASN A 114 1.62 4.68 25.13
C ASN A 114 0.22 4.08 25.39
N VAL A 115 0.03 3.48 26.57
CA VAL A 115 -1.28 2.94 27.00
C VAL A 115 -2.31 4.05 27.15
N LYS A 116 -1.95 5.19 27.76
CA LYS A 116 -2.84 6.35 27.90
C LYS A 116 -3.30 6.86 26.53
N ALA A 117 -2.37 7.00 25.59
CA ALA A 117 -2.69 7.44 24.23
C ALA A 117 -3.63 6.48 23.51
N LEU A 118 -3.40 5.16 23.62
CA LEU A 118 -4.30 4.15 23.04
C LEU A 118 -5.72 4.28 23.60
N LYS A 119 -5.86 4.40 24.93
CA LYS A 119 -7.15 4.57 25.59
C LYS A 119 -7.84 5.87 25.16
N ALA A 120 -7.11 6.98 25.11
CA ALA A 120 -7.63 8.28 24.69
C ALA A 120 -8.22 8.23 23.27
N VAL A 121 -7.47 7.64 22.33
CA VAL A 121 -7.96 7.47 20.95
C VAL A 121 -9.19 6.56 20.91
N ARG A 122 -9.17 5.42 21.63
CA ARG A 122 -10.30 4.48 21.67
C ARG A 122 -11.57 5.10 22.25
N ARG A 123 -11.50 5.89 23.33
CA ARG A 123 -12.66 6.57 23.94
C ARG A 123 -13.41 7.53 23.02
N MET A 124 -12.74 8.00 21.97
CA MET A 124 -13.32 8.85 20.94
C MET A 124 -13.61 8.12 19.63
N MET A 125 -13.23 6.85 19.49
CA MET A 125 -13.33 6.10 18.25
C MET A 125 -14.46 5.06 18.32
N PRO A 126 -15.52 5.17 17.50
CA PRO A 126 -16.53 4.13 17.35
C PRO A 126 -15.91 2.79 16.96
N VAL A 127 -16.51 1.69 17.41
CA VAL A 127 -16.00 0.34 17.11
C VAL A 127 -16.08 0.06 15.61
N ASP A 128 -17.17 0.48 14.96
CA ASP A 128 -17.45 0.34 13.54
C ASP A 128 -16.94 1.52 12.70
N VAL A 129 -15.94 2.27 13.19
CA VAL A 129 -15.40 3.47 12.52
C VAL A 129 -15.12 3.26 11.03
N LYS A 130 -14.65 2.08 10.62
CA LYS A 130 -14.38 1.73 9.22
C LYS A 130 -15.63 1.77 8.33
N LYS A 131 -16.81 1.38 8.85
CA LYS A 131 -18.08 1.28 8.12
C LYS A 131 -18.83 2.62 8.03
N MET A 132 -18.49 3.58 8.88
CA MET A 132 -19.12 4.90 8.94
C MET A 132 -18.51 5.87 7.91
N SER A 133 -19.25 6.86 7.43
CA SER A 133 -18.68 8.00 6.67
C SER A 133 -18.21 9.13 7.57
N GLU A 134 -17.48 10.13 7.04
CA GLU A 134 -17.11 11.35 7.81
C GLU A 134 -18.37 12.12 8.29
N ALA A 135 -19.47 12.07 7.53
CA ALA A 135 -20.73 12.69 7.89
C ALA A 135 -21.46 11.92 8.99
N ASP A 136 -21.46 10.58 8.92
CA ASP A 136 -22.05 9.73 9.96
C ASP A 136 -21.33 9.93 11.30
N LEU A 137 -19.99 9.96 11.27
CA LEU A 137 -19.18 10.19 12.46
C LEU A 137 -19.50 11.52 13.16
N GLN A 138 -19.89 12.55 12.42
CA GLN A 138 -20.23 13.87 12.98
C GLN A 138 -21.69 13.98 13.45
N SER A 139 -22.58 13.15 12.93
CA SER A 139 -24.03 13.24 13.16
C SER A 139 -24.55 12.23 14.17
N VAL A 140 -23.92 11.05 14.25
CA VAL A 140 -24.29 10.00 15.19
C VAL A 140 -23.90 10.42 16.61
N LYS A 141 -24.86 10.30 17.54
CA LYS A 141 -24.60 10.50 18.96
C LYS A 141 -23.73 9.36 19.47
N SER A 142 -22.66 9.71 20.17
CA SER A 142 -21.83 8.78 20.89
C SER A 142 -22.59 8.15 22.07
N PRO A 143 -22.06 7.08 22.71
CA PRO A 143 -22.71 6.42 23.84
C PRO A 143 -23.09 7.34 25.01
N ASN A 144 -22.36 8.44 25.21
CA ASN A 144 -22.70 9.45 26.23
C ASN A 144 -23.55 10.63 25.71
N GLY A 145 -24.09 10.53 24.50
CA GLY A 145 -25.00 11.50 23.89
C GLY A 145 -24.34 12.71 23.24
N ARG A 146 -23.00 12.82 23.25
CA ARG A 146 -22.24 13.88 22.58
C ARG A 146 -22.01 13.53 21.10
N VAL A 147 -21.47 14.45 20.32
CA VAL A 147 -21.09 14.22 18.92
C VAL A 147 -19.58 14.30 18.76
N LEU A 148 -19.03 13.52 17.84
CA LEU A 148 -17.60 13.52 17.58
C LEU A 148 -17.17 14.88 17.01
N PRO A 149 -16.12 15.53 17.55
CA PRO A 149 -15.61 16.76 16.96
C PRO A 149 -15.21 16.57 15.49
N ARG A 150 -15.53 17.56 14.64
CA ARG A 150 -15.26 17.54 13.21
C ARG A 150 -13.81 17.20 12.87
N GLU A 151 -12.87 17.72 13.63
CA GLU A 151 -11.43 17.48 13.41
C GLU A 151 -11.06 16.01 13.63
N VAL A 152 -11.62 15.39 14.67
CA VAL A 152 -11.40 13.97 15.00
C VAL A 152 -12.08 13.06 13.96
N ALA A 153 -13.32 13.36 13.59
CA ALA A 153 -14.05 12.62 12.54
C ALA A 153 -13.29 12.62 11.21
N ARG A 154 -12.86 13.80 10.76
CA ARG A 154 -12.03 13.98 9.57
C ARG A 154 -10.71 13.24 9.70
N LYS A 155 -10.09 13.25 10.87
CA LYS A 155 -8.81 12.60 11.12
C LYS A 155 -8.89 11.09 10.95
N PHE A 156 -9.88 10.44 11.55
CA PHE A 156 -10.09 8.99 11.41
C PHE A 156 -10.29 8.57 9.95
N LYS A 157 -10.94 9.40 9.13
CA LYS A 157 -11.15 9.10 7.71
C LYS A 157 -9.99 9.44 6.79
N ARG A 158 -9.24 10.49 7.08
CA ARG A 158 -8.06 10.86 6.26
C ARG A 158 -6.83 10.04 6.57
N SER A 159 -6.70 9.53 7.79
CA SER A 159 -5.61 8.67 8.25
C SER A 159 -6.16 7.27 8.54
N ASN A 160 -6.56 6.55 7.49
CA ASN A 160 -7.18 5.22 7.55
C ASN A 160 -6.35 4.17 8.33
N VAL A 161 -5.05 4.39 8.53
CA VAL A 161 -4.23 3.54 9.40
C VAL A 161 -4.76 3.48 10.84
N LEU A 162 -5.41 4.54 11.32
CA LEU A 162 -6.02 4.59 12.65
C LEU A 162 -7.21 3.65 12.80
N GLU A 163 -7.86 3.27 11.70
CA GLU A 163 -8.97 2.30 11.73
C GLU A 163 -8.48 0.92 12.20
N LEU A 164 -7.18 0.63 12.11
CA LEU A 164 -6.59 -0.60 12.66
C LEU A 164 -6.77 -0.71 14.17
N ILE A 165 -6.87 0.40 14.92
CA ILE A 165 -7.06 0.40 16.38
C ILE A 165 -8.38 -0.30 16.78
N ARG A 166 -9.34 -0.38 15.86
CA ARG A 166 -10.62 -1.09 16.02
C ARG A 166 -10.71 -2.38 15.22
N MET A 167 -9.59 -2.85 14.68
CA MET A 167 -9.48 -4.17 14.08
C MET A 167 -8.78 -5.13 15.04
N ASP A 168 -9.27 -6.37 15.12
CA ASP A 168 -8.69 -7.38 15.98
C ASP A 168 -7.22 -7.65 15.57
N PRO A 169 -6.26 -7.58 16.51
CA PRO A 169 -4.86 -7.96 16.28
C PRO A 169 -4.69 -9.31 15.56
N ALA A 170 -5.54 -10.29 15.85
CA ALA A 170 -5.51 -11.61 15.21
C ALA A 170 -5.89 -11.56 13.73
N ASP A 171 -6.78 -10.65 13.34
CA ASP A 171 -7.16 -10.42 11.94
C ASP A 171 -6.09 -9.61 11.21
N ILE A 172 -5.54 -8.58 11.88
CA ILE A 172 -4.40 -7.80 11.35
C ILE A 172 -3.23 -8.73 11.03
N ALA A 173 -2.94 -9.70 11.89
CA ALA A 173 -1.86 -10.66 11.68
C ALA A 173 -2.01 -11.43 10.35
N LYS A 174 -3.25 -11.81 10.00
CA LYS A 174 -3.61 -12.62 8.83
C LYS A 174 -3.74 -11.81 7.54
N ASN A 175 -3.99 -10.51 7.62
CA ASN A 175 -4.18 -9.63 6.47
C ASN A 175 -3.02 -9.71 5.47
N HIS A 176 -3.29 -9.52 4.18
CA HIS A 176 -2.24 -9.44 3.17
C HIS A 176 -1.39 -8.15 3.33
N PRO A 177 -0.07 -8.16 3.08
CA PRO A 177 0.80 -6.97 3.26
C PRO A 177 0.34 -5.74 2.48
N SER A 178 -0.23 -5.92 1.28
CA SER A 178 -0.77 -4.81 0.47
C SER A 178 -1.83 -3.99 1.19
N LEU A 179 -2.59 -4.61 2.11
CA LEU A 179 -3.56 -3.88 2.93
C LEU A 179 -2.88 -2.88 3.86
N LEU A 180 -1.68 -3.17 4.36
CA LEU A 180 -0.90 -2.30 5.24
C LEU A 180 -0.15 -1.21 4.47
N GLU A 181 0.43 -1.57 3.33
CA GLU A 181 1.17 -0.66 2.46
C GLU A 181 0.29 0.47 1.91
N ASN A 182 -1.00 0.18 1.65
CA ASN A 182 -1.98 1.17 1.20
C ASN A 182 -2.51 2.07 2.32
N LEU A 183 -2.13 1.85 3.59
CA LEU A 183 -2.57 2.70 4.70
C LEU A 183 -1.75 3.98 4.78
N ARG A 184 -2.45 5.10 4.96
CA ARG A 184 -1.83 6.40 5.08
C ARG A 184 -1.28 6.62 6.49
N VAL A 185 0.03 6.49 6.62
CA VAL A 185 0.80 6.73 7.86
C VAL A 185 1.28 8.19 8.03
N THR A 186 1.03 9.04 7.04
CA THR A 186 1.46 10.45 7.06
C THR A 186 0.54 11.32 7.91
N GLY A 187 1.12 12.36 8.53
CA GLY A 187 0.39 13.33 9.33
C GLY A 187 -0.11 12.83 10.68
N LEU A 188 0.36 11.67 11.16
CA LEU A 188 0.00 11.17 12.49
C LEU A 188 0.61 12.01 13.61
N THR A 189 -0.18 12.30 14.64
CA THR A 189 0.25 12.96 15.89
C THR A 189 1.12 12.01 16.74
N VAL A 190 1.78 12.52 17.78
CA VAL A 190 2.51 11.66 18.73
C VAL A 190 1.54 10.72 19.43
N THR A 191 0.39 11.22 19.88
CA THR A 191 -0.67 10.42 20.52
C THR A 191 -1.14 9.28 19.61
N GLU A 192 -1.37 9.56 18.33
CA GLU A 192 -1.77 8.55 17.35
C GLU A 192 -0.69 7.49 17.10
N ARG A 193 0.58 7.90 17.01
CA ARG A 193 1.70 6.97 16.82
C ARG A 193 1.89 6.08 18.04
N ARG A 194 1.75 6.63 19.25
CA ARG A 194 1.75 5.89 20.51
C ARG A 194 0.63 4.83 20.54
N ALA A 195 -0.58 5.22 20.17
CA ALA A 195 -1.73 4.31 20.08
C ALA A 195 -1.49 3.19 19.06
N MET A 196 -1.05 3.54 17.85
CA MET A 196 -0.75 2.56 16.79
C MET A 196 0.34 1.57 17.18
N HIS A 197 1.43 2.06 17.78
CA HIS A 197 2.52 1.21 18.26
C HIS A 197 2.01 0.19 19.28
N MET A 198 1.25 0.64 20.28
CA MET A 198 0.70 -0.25 21.28
C MET A 198 -0.23 -1.31 20.72
N HIS A 199 -1.10 -0.92 19.79
CA HIS A 199 -2.05 -1.84 19.19
C HIS A 199 -1.36 -2.91 18.32
N LEU A 200 -0.26 -2.55 17.68
CA LEU A 200 0.45 -3.42 16.74
C LEU A 200 1.64 -4.19 17.35
N ARG A 201 2.13 -3.83 18.53
CA ARG A 201 3.38 -4.39 19.10
C ARG A 201 3.38 -5.92 19.18
N ASP A 202 2.26 -6.51 19.58
CA ASP A 202 2.17 -7.95 19.83
C ASP A 202 1.97 -8.69 18.50
N VAL A 203 1.27 -8.07 17.54
CA VAL A 203 1.19 -8.54 16.15
C VAL A 203 2.58 -8.53 15.50
N ALA A 204 3.37 -7.47 15.74
CA ALA A 204 4.71 -7.35 15.20
C ALA A 204 5.67 -8.43 15.74
N LYS A 205 5.48 -8.91 16.98
CA LYS A 205 6.23 -10.06 17.51
C LYS A 205 5.94 -11.32 16.71
N ILE A 206 4.68 -11.56 16.35
CA ILE A 206 4.27 -12.69 15.51
C ILE A 206 4.92 -12.57 14.12
N TRP A 207 4.86 -11.39 13.51
CA TRP A 207 5.52 -11.19 12.21
C TRP A 207 7.04 -11.35 12.28
N LYS A 208 7.67 -10.97 13.40
CA LYS A 208 9.10 -11.14 13.63
C LYS A 208 9.51 -12.61 13.68
N THR A 209 8.74 -13.47 14.33
CA THR A 209 9.04 -14.91 14.41
C THR A 209 8.77 -15.64 13.10
N GLN A 210 7.89 -15.10 12.25
CA GLN A 210 7.47 -15.68 10.98
C GLN A 210 8.16 -15.06 9.75
N GLN A 211 9.30 -14.38 9.93
CA GLN A 211 10.04 -13.72 8.83
C GLN A 211 10.61 -14.67 7.77
N GLY A 212 10.55 -15.99 7.99
CA GLY A 212 10.88 -16.97 6.95
C GLY A 212 9.95 -16.89 5.74
N GLU A 213 8.74 -16.35 5.91
CA GLU A 213 7.81 -16.09 4.82
C GLU A 213 7.98 -14.66 4.27
N GLU A 214 8.18 -14.54 2.95
CA GLU A 214 8.41 -13.26 2.27
C GLU A 214 7.29 -12.23 2.54
N MET A 215 6.03 -12.69 2.56
CA MET A 215 4.89 -11.81 2.81
C MET A 215 4.88 -11.30 4.25
N THR A 216 5.20 -12.15 5.21
CA THR A 216 5.24 -11.77 6.63
C THR A 216 6.44 -10.87 6.93
N LYS A 217 7.57 -11.10 6.25
CA LYS A 217 8.73 -10.20 6.26
C LYS A 217 8.35 -8.78 5.84
N LYS A 218 7.61 -8.60 4.74
CA LYS A 218 7.12 -7.27 4.31
C LYS A 218 6.26 -6.56 5.36
N LYS A 219 5.37 -7.29 6.05
CA LYS A 219 4.56 -6.70 7.15
C LYS A 219 5.45 -6.22 8.30
N TYR A 220 6.45 -7.01 8.66
CA TYR A 220 7.38 -6.64 9.71
C TYR A 220 8.24 -5.43 9.32
N GLU A 221 8.72 -5.36 8.07
CA GLU A 221 9.47 -4.22 7.55
C GLU A 221 8.63 -2.93 7.54
N TRP A 222 7.36 -3.04 7.16
CA TRP A 222 6.40 -1.94 7.26
C TRP A 222 6.25 -1.46 8.72
N PHE A 223 6.05 -2.38 9.67
CA PHE A 223 5.95 -2.04 11.09
C PHE A 223 7.25 -1.42 11.63
N LYS A 224 8.42 -1.96 11.25
CA LYS A 224 9.73 -1.42 11.64
C LYS A 224 9.86 0.03 11.20
N THR A 225 9.48 0.35 9.96
CA THR A 225 9.49 1.73 9.44
C THR A 225 8.56 2.65 10.24
N LEU A 226 7.37 2.17 10.58
CA LEU A 226 6.41 2.90 11.42
C LEU A 226 6.98 3.18 12.81
N LYS A 227 7.61 2.17 13.43
CA LYS A 227 8.23 2.24 14.75
C LYS A 227 9.43 3.19 14.80
N GLU A 228 10.33 3.13 13.82
CA GLU A 228 11.47 4.06 13.75
C GLU A 228 11.03 5.52 13.59
N THR A 229 10.03 5.75 12.74
CA THR A 229 9.43 7.08 12.60
C THR A 229 8.78 7.54 13.91
N PHE A 230 8.12 6.63 14.62
CA PHE A 230 7.54 6.90 15.93
C PHE A 230 8.60 7.27 16.97
N LYS A 231 9.68 6.48 17.12
CA LYS A 231 10.81 6.77 18.02
C LYS A 231 11.39 8.16 17.73
N THR A 232 11.62 8.48 16.46
CA THR A 232 12.15 9.78 16.03
C THR A 232 11.25 10.94 16.46
N VAL A 233 9.94 10.83 16.23
CA VAL A 233 8.97 11.88 16.57
C VAL A 233 8.81 12.03 18.08
N VAL A 234 8.77 10.93 18.85
CA VAL A 234 8.74 10.97 20.32
C VAL A 234 10.00 11.62 20.88
N ASN A 235 11.17 11.28 20.34
CA ASN A 235 12.43 11.88 20.79
C ASN A 235 12.46 13.38 20.51
N SER A 236 11.98 13.82 19.33
CA SER A 236 11.84 15.24 19.00
C SER A 236 10.86 15.95 19.95
N TYR A 237 9.71 15.34 20.22
CA TYR A 237 8.71 15.87 21.16
C TYR A 237 9.28 15.98 22.58
N ASN A 238 9.93 14.93 23.09
CA ASN A 238 10.53 14.91 24.42
C ASN A 238 11.66 15.92 24.56
N LYS A 239 12.51 16.09 23.54
CA LYS A 239 13.53 17.15 23.52
C LYS A 239 12.90 18.54 23.57
N HIS A 240 11.83 18.76 22.81
CA HIS A 240 11.09 20.02 22.81
C HIS A 240 10.49 20.33 24.18
N VAL A 241 9.85 19.34 24.82
CA VAL A 241 9.30 19.46 26.18
C VAL A 241 10.40 19.74 27.20
N LYS A 242 11.56 19.08 27.11
CA LYS A 242 12.71 19.35 27.99
C LYS A 242 13.25 20.77 27.82
N GLN A 243 13.28 21.29 26.61
CA GLN A 243 13.85 22.61 26.31
C GLN A 243 12.89 23.75 26.67
N TYR A 244 11.60 23.60 26.38
CA TYR A 244 10.63 24.70 26.46
C TYR A 244 9.54 24.47 27.51
N GLY A 245 9.42 23.29 28.11
CA GLY A 245 8.41 22.98 29.11
C GLY A 245 7.24 22.12 28.60
N PRO A 246 6.44 21.55 29.51
CA PRO A 246 5.36 20.59 29.20
C PRO A 246 4.16 21.25 28.54
N ALA A 247 3.26 20.45 27.99
CA ALA A 247 2.08 20.92 27.25
C ALA A 247 1.15 21.83 28.06
N ASP A 248 0.96 21.54 29.36
CA ASP A 248 0.03 22.27 30.22
C ASP A 248 0.49 23.70 30.54
N ASN A 249 1.81 23.94 30.49
CA ASN A 249 2.41 25.24 30.77
C ASN A 249 3.50 25.56 29.75
N HIS A 250 3.16 25.43 28.46
CA HIS A 250 4.11 25.65 27.38
C HIS A 250 4.22 27.15 27.03
N PRO A 251 5.33 27.83 27.37
CA PRO A 251 5.53 29.22 27.02
C PRO A 251 5.75 29.35 25.51
N TYR A 252 5.09 30.33 24.89
CA TYR A 252 5.32 30.71 23.51
C TYR A 252 6.03 32.07 23.48
N ALA A 253 7.04 32.19 22.61
CA ALA A 253 7.65 33.48 22.32
C ALA A 253 6.56 34.44 21.83
N THR A 254 6.51 35.62 22.43
CA THR A 254 5.55 36.67 22.05
C THR A 254 6.26 37.74 21.24
N ARG A 255 5.50 38.67 20.64
CA ARG A 255 6.10 39.81 19.94
C ARG A 255 6.88 40.72 20.89
N ASP A 256 6.44 40.80 22.15
CA ASP A 256 7.00 41.69 23.15
C ASP A 256 8.20 41.04 23.88
N ASP A 257 8.24 39.70 23.95
CA ASP A 257 9.37 38.90 24.47
C ASP A 257 9.72 37.75 23.50
N PRO A 258 10.49 38.02 22.42
CA PRO A 258 10.82 37.02 21.40
C PRO A 258 11.86 35.97 21.85
N ASP A 259 12.68 36.30 22.85
CA ASP A 259 13.74 35.44 23.37
C ASP A 259 13.26 34.50 24.49
N ILE A 260 12.01 34.65 24.94
CA ILE A 260 11.45 33.91 26.08
C ILE A 260 10.33 32.99 25.59
N GLY A 261 10.60 31.68 25.56
CA GLY A 261 9.62 30.64 25.23
C GLY A 261 9.84 29.98 23.87
N CYS A 262 8.88 29.16 23.44
CA CYS A 262 8.97 28.42 22.19
C CYS A 262 8.82 29.34 20.97
N PRO A 263 9.80 29.38 20.05
CA PRO A 263 9.74 30.23 18.85
C PRO A 263 8.88 29.64 17.72
N MET A 264 8.44 28.38 17.85
CA MET A 264 7.75 27.67 16.77
C MET A 264 6.26 28.06 16.69
N ILE A 265 5.79 28.37 15.46
CA ILE A 265 4.43 28.86 15.23
C ILE A 265 3.50 27.74 14.74
N GLY A 266 2.29 27.71 15.29
CA GLY A 266 1.22 26.79 14.84
C GLY A 266 1.66 25.32 14.88
N LYS A 267 1.52 24.61 13.76
CA LYS A 267 1.85 23.18 13.63
C LYS A 267 3.36 22.89 13.54
N GLN A 268 4.22 23.90 13.50
CA GLN A 268 5.67 23.70 13.60
C GLN A 268 6.07 23.30 15.03
N CYS A 269 5.31 23.73 16.04
CA CYS A 269 5.50 23.32 17.43
C CYS A 269 4.99 21.86 17.62
N PRO A 270 5.84 20.91 18.06
CA PRO A 270 5.43 19.51 18.27
C PRO A 270 4.24 19.35 19.23
N ILE A 271 4.12 20.22 20.23
CA ILE A 271 3.02 20.20 21.21
C ILE A 271 1.71 20.61 20.57
N LYS A 272 1.67 21.73 19.83
CA LYS A 272 0.48 22.18 19.09
C LYS A 272 0.10 21.19 17.99
N ALA A 273 1.09 20.61 17.31
CA ALA A 273 0.85 19.57 16.31
C ALA A 273 0.21 18.33 16.94
N ASN A 274 0.62 17.95 18.16
CA ASN A 274 0.07 16.81 18.86
C ASN A 274 -1.36 17.04 19.37
N GLN A 275 -1.74 18.28 19.67
CA GLN A 275 -3.09 18.66 20.11
C GLN A 275 -4.11 18.79 18.97
N ASN A 276 -3.73 18.49 17.71
CA ASN A 276 -4.63 18.65 16.56
C ASN A 276 -4.76 17.34 15.74
N PRO A 277 -5.84 16.55 15.94
CA PRO A 277 -6.93 16.80 16.87
C PRO A 277 -6.57 16.46 18.33
N ALA A 278 -7.27 17.06 19.29
CA ALA A 278 -7.15 16.72 20.70
C ALA A 278 -7.97 15.45 20.99
N TYR A 279 -7.35 14.48 21.66
CA TYR A 279 -8.01 13.26 22.15
C TYR A 279 -8.33 13.38 23.65
N ASP A 280 -8.94 14.49 24.03
CA ASP A 280 -9.17 14.91 25.43
C ASP A 280 -10.59 14.66 25.93
N GLN A 281 -11.50 14.19 25.06
CA GLN A 281 -12.89 13.93 25.41
C GLN A 281 -13.13 12.45 25.63
N ASP A 282 -13.90 12.11 26.66
CA ASP A 282 -14.52 10.80 26.75
C ASP A 282 -15.88 10.85 26.05
N LEU A 283 -16.06 10.08 24.97
CA LEU A 283 -17.33 9.96 24.24
C LEU A 283 -18.13 8.71 24.64
N GLY A 284 -17.62 7.93 25.60
CA GLY A 284 -18.26 6.71 26.09
C GLY A 284 -18.03 5.49 25.20
N TYR A 285 -17.16 5.58 24.19
CA TYR A 285 -16.74 4.39 23.44
C TYR A 285 -15.79 3.51 24.28
N PRO A 286 -15.77 2.19 24.07
CA PRO A 286 -14.94 1.29 24.87
C PRO A 286 -13.45 1.61 24.76
N ASP A 287 -12.76 1.76 25.88
CA ASP A 287 -11.31 2.02 25.90
C ASP A 287 -10.45 0.74 25.83
N GLY A 288 -11.07 -0.41 26.11
CA GLY A 288 -10.48 -1.74 26.03
C GLY A 288 -10.58 -2.40 24.65
N ASP A 289 -10.30 -3.71 24.64
CA ASP A 289 -10.21 -4.55 23.44
C ASP A 289 -11.61 -4.94 22.94
N VAL A 290 -12.26 -3.96 22.32
CA VAL A 290 -13.51 -4.15 21.58
C VAL A 290 -13.25 -3.76 20.13
N TYR A 291 -13.41 -4.76 19.26
CA TYR A 291 -13.07 -4.67 17.85
C TYR A 291 -14.31 -4.80 16.98
N MET A 292 -14.22 -4.23 15.79
CA MET A 292 -15.22 -4.42 14.75
C MET A 292 -15.30 -5.90 14.39
N GLU A 293 -16.50 -6.46 14.41
CA GLU A 293 -16.73 -7.80 13.90
C GLU A 293 -16.31 -7.87 12.42
N SER A 294 -15.25 -8.62 12.18
CA SER A 294 -14.86 -9.04 10.85
C SER A 294 -15.81 -10.15 10.44
N THR A 295 -16.80 -9.82 9.61
CA THR A 295 -17.45 -10.83 8.78
C THR A 295 -16.43 -11.30 7.76
N VAL A 296 -15.52 -12.18 8.19
CA VAL A 296 -14.75 -13.01 7.29
C VAL A 296 -15.76 -13.96 6.67
N GLN A 297 -16.45 -13.49 5.61
CA GLN A 297 -16.98 -14.44 4.63
C GLN A 297 -15.76 -15.28 4.23
N LYS A 298 -15.76 -16.56 4.62
CA LYS A 298 -14.78 -17.52 4.12
C LYS A 298 -14.80 -17.38 2.61
N GLY A 299 -13.77 -16.75 2.07
CA GLY A 299 -13.61 -16.58 0.64
C GLY A 299 -13.66 -17.98 0.05
N ASN A 300 -14.64 -18.22 -0.82
CA ASN A 300 -14.63 -19.41 -1.64
C ASN A 300 -13.32 -19.35 -2.46
N PRO A 301 -12.53 -20.42 -2.57
CA PRO A 301 -11.24 -20.40 -3.28
C PRO A 301 -11.32 -19.84 -4.71
N ASP A 302 -12.50 -19.95 -5.35
CA ASP A 302 -12.80 -19.38 -6.67
C ASP A 302 -12.80 -17.84 -6.69
N ASP A 303 -13.01 -17.19 -5.55
CA ASP A 303 -13.16 -15.74 -5.43
C ASP A 303 -11.82 -15.00 -5.22
N ALA A 304 -10.79 -15.70 -4.70
CA ALA A 304 -9.43 -15.15 -4.63
C ALA A 304 -8.78 -15.06 -6.02
N GLY A 305 -9.03 -16.06 -6.86
CA GLY A 305 -8.65 -16.04 -8.28
C GLY A 305 -9.41 -14.96 -9.04
N ALA A 306 -10.72 -14.84 -8.82
CA ALA A 306 -11.55 -13.81 -9.45
C ALA A 306 -11.12 -12.39 -9.04
N ARG A 307 -10.81 -12.14 -7.76
CA ARG A 307 -10.32 -10.84 -7.29
C ARG A 307 -8.92 -10.53 -7.77
N ALA A 308 -8.00 -11.50 -7.75
CA ALA A 308 -6.66 -11.31 -8.29
C ALA A 308 -6.70 -11.05 -9.80
N LEU A 309 -7.60 -11.72 -10.53
CA LEU A 309 -7.84 -11.48 -11.95
C LEU A 309 -8.45 -10.09 -12.17
N ALA A 310 -9.41 -9.67 -11.35
CA ALA A 310 -10.03 -8.35 -11.41
C ALA A 310 -9.01 -7.23 -11.12
N GLU A 311 -8.18 -7.38 -10.09
CA GLU A 311 -7.11 -6.42 -9.77
C GLU A 311 -6.01 -6.39 -10.86
N ALA A 312 -5.65 -7.55 -11.43
CA ALA A 312 -4.71 -7.62 -12.55
C ALA A 312 -5.29 -6.98 -13.82
N GLN A 313 -6.58 -7.19 -14.10
CA GLN A 313 -7.29 -6.55 -15.20
C GLN A 313 -7.40 -5.04 -14.98
N GLU A 314 -7.68 -4.56 -13.77
CA GLU A 314 -7.74 -3.14 -13.44
C GLU A 314 -6.37 -2.46 -13.58
N LEU A 315 -5.29 -3.11 -13.12
CA LEU A 315 -3.92 -2.63 -13.32
C LEU A 315 -3.52 -2.61 -14.80
N ALA A 316 -3.93 -3.63 -15.58
CA ALA A 316 -3.69 -3.67 -17.02
C ALA A 316 -4.45 -2.55 -17.75
N ARG A 317 -5.71 -2.30 -17.38
CA ARG A 317 -6.51 -1.18 -17.90
C ARG A 317 -5.87 0.16 -17.58
N ALA A 318 -5.41 0.37 -16.35
CA ALA A 318 -4.73 1.61 -15.95
C ALA A 318 -3.42 1.84 -16.73
N LYS A 319 -2.63 0.79 -16.96
CA LYS A 319 -1.41 0.88 -17.79
C LYS A 319 -1.73 1.18 -19.25
N LEU A 320 -2.76 0.54 -19.81
CA LEU A 320 -3.21 0.79 -21.17
C LEU A 320 -3.72 2.23 -21.33
N ALA A 321 -4.53 2.72 -20.38
CA ALA A 321 -5.06 4.08 -20.36
C ALA A 321 -3.94 5.14 -20.29
N ASN A 322 -2.92 4.92 -19.45
CA ASN A 322 -1.77 5.82 -19.36
C ASN A 322 -0.94 5.86 -20.65
N SER A 323 -0.63 4.69 -21.22
CA SER A 323 0.07 4.59 -22.51
C SER A 323 -0.70 5.28 -23.64
N ARG A 324 -2.03 5.10 -23.65
CA ARG A 324 -2.95 5.72 -24.61
C ARG A 324 -2.98 7.24 -24.48
N ALA A 325 -3.07 7.76 -23.25
CA ALA A 325 -3.08 9.19 -23.00
C ALA A 325 -1.80 9.88 -23.51
N ASP A 326 -0.64 9.22 -23.38
CA ASP A 326 0.62 9.78 -23.87
C ASP A 326 0.75 9.74 -25.39
N ALA A 327 0.21 8.72 -26.04
CA ALA A 327 0.14 8.68 -27.50
C ALA A 327 -0.87 9.69 -28.08
N LEU A 328 -2.00 9.92 -27.40
CA LEU A 328 -2.99 10.94 -27.77
C LEU A 328 -2.43 12.36 -27.63
N LYS A 329 -1.62 12.64 -26.60
CA LYS A 329 -0.89 13.93 -26.47
C LYS A 329 0.11 14.16 -27.60
N LYS A 330 0.67 13.11 -28.20
CA LYS A 330 1.58 13.22 -29.36
C LYS A 330 0.83 13.53 -30.65
N HIS A 331 -0.37 12.95 -30.82
CA HIS A 331 -1.22 13.19 -31.99
C HIS A 331 -1.92 14.56 -31.92
N TYR A 332 -2.51 14.88 -30.77
CA TYR A 332 -3.25 16.13 -30.54
C TYR A 332 -2.39 17.17 -29.83
N ARG A 333 -2.15 18.30 -30.50
CA ARG A 333 -1.46 19.45 -29.91
C ARG A 333 -2.34 20.27 -28.96
N ASN A 334 -3.66 20.10 -29.02
CA ASN A 334 -4.63 20.84 -28.22
C ASN A 334 -5.12 19.98 -27.05
N VAL A 335 -4.93 20.47 -25.82
CA VAL A 335 -5.34 19.81 -24.57
C VAL A 335 -6.84 19.46 -24.56
N ARG A 336 -7.69 20.30 -25.15
CA ARG A 336 -9.13 20.02 -25.26
C ARG A 336 -9.40 18.80 -26.15
N MET A 337 -8.72 18.69 -27.29
CA MET A 337 -8.87 17.54 -28.19
C MET A 337 -8.32 16.25 -27.56
N VAL A 338 -7.24 16.35 -26.76
CA VAL A 338 -6.75 15.22 -25.97
C VAL A 338 -7.80 14.74 -24.96
N ALA A 339 -8.45 15.66 -24.24
CA ALA A 339 -9.49 15.31 -23.27
C ALA A 339 -10.72 14.69 -23.94
N GLU A 340 -11.18 15.27 -25.07
CA GLU A 340 -12.28 14.72 -25.85
C GLU A 340 -11.94 13.33 -26.45
N ALA A 341 -10.69 13.11 -26.87
CA ALA A 341 -10.22 11.81 -27.36
C ALA A 341 -10.14 10.76 -26.26
N ASN A 342 -9.62 11.12 -25.09
CA ASN A 342 -9.60 10.22 -23.93
C ASN A 342 -11.03 9.80 -23.53
N GLY A 343 -11.95 10.76 -23.40
CA GLY A 343 -13.35 10.46 -23.06
C GLY A 343 -14.05 9.60 -24.12
N ALA A 344 -13.71 9.79 -25.40
CA ALA A 344 -14.19 8.94 -26.48
C ALA A 344 -13.64 7.51 -26.37
N CYS A 345 -12.35 7.34 -26.09
CA CYS A 345 -11.75 6.03 -25.88
C CYS A 345 -12.33 5.30 -24.65
N GLU A 346 -12.52 6.01 -23.53
CA GLU A 346 -13.15 5.46 -22.31
C GLU A 346 -14.59 5.01 -22.56
N LEU A 347 -15.34 5.76 -23.39
CA LEU A 347 -16.68 5.37 -23.80
C LEU A 347 -16.68 4.08 -24.64
N ILE A 348 -15.69 3.86 -25.52
CA ILE A 348 -15.56 2.59 -26.26
C ILE A 348 -15.26 1.44 -25.32
N ASP A 349 -14.26 1.60 -24.45
CA ASP A 349 -13.86 0.54 -23.51
C ASP A 349 -15.05 0.13 -22.62
N THR A 350 -15.81 1.12 -22.12
CA THR A 350 -17.02 0.86 -21.32
C THR A 350 -18.09 0.13 -22.13
N SER A 351 -18.29 0.51 -23.40
CA SER A 351 -19.28 -0.12 -24.27
C SER A 351 -18.90 -1.56 -24.64
N LEU A 352 -17.61 -1.82 -24.89
CA LEU A 352 -17.06 -3.16 -25.11
C LEU A 352 -17.33 -4.07 -23.90
N ASP A 353 -16.98 -3.60 -22.69
CA ASP A 353 -17.24 -4.33 -21.45
C ASP A 353 -18.75 -4.61 -21.27
N GLN A 354 -19.61 -3.64 -21.61
CA GLN A 354 -21.06 -3.81 -21.50
C GLN A 354 -21.60 -4.84 -22.49
N ILE A 355 -21.16 -4.82 -23.75
CA ILE A 355 -21.55 -5.80 -24.77
C ILE A 355 -21.16 -7.21 -24.33
N GLU A 356 -19.91 -7.41 -23.89
CA GLU A 356 -19.42 -8.72 -23.44
C GLU A 356 -20.19 -9.23 -22.21
N ASN A 357 -20.40 -8.37 -21.20
CA ASN A 357 -21.11 -8.75 -19.97
C ASN A 357 -22.58 -9.06 -20.23
N ARG A 358 -23.26 -8.25 -21.05
CA ARG A 358 -24.68 -8.49 -21.41
C ARG A 358 -24.81 -9.77 -22.23
N GLN A 359 -23.89 -10.02 -23.16
CA GLN A 359 -23.85 -11.24 -23.94
C GLN A 359 -23.67 -12.48 -23.03
N LEU A 360 -22.73 -12.42 -22.08
CA LEU A 360 -22.50 -13.49 -21.10
C LEU A 360 -23.73 -13.76 -20.22
N GLN A 361 -24.31 -12.69 -19.66
CA GLN A 361 -25.52 -12.79 -18.82
C GLN A 361 -26.69 -13.38 -19.59
N TRP A 362 -26.85 -12.99 -20.85
CA TRP A 362 -27.88 -13.55 -21.71
C TRP A 362 -27.66 -15.05 -21.95
N PHE A 363 -26.44 -15.47 -22.30
CA PHE A 363 -26.14 -16.90 -22.46
C PHE A 363 -26.41 -17.70 -21.19
N GLN A 364 -26.01 -17.17 -20.02
CA GLN A 364 -26.27 -17.81 -18.73
C GLN A 364 -27.77 -17.91 -18.43
N ALA A 365 -28.53 -16.83 -18.63
CA ALA A 365 -29.97 -16.79 -18.39
C ALA A 365 -30.71 -17.74 -19.33
N ARG A 366 -30.34 -17.79 -20.61
CA ARG A 366 -30.95 -18.69 -21.60
C ARG A 366 -30.62 -20.14 -21.32
N LEU A 367 -29.35 -20.46 -21.00
CA LEU A 367 -28.94 -21.80 -20.61
C LEU A 367 -29.70 -22.28 -19.35
N LYS A 368 -29.81 -21.42 -18.35
CA LYS A 368 -30.55 -21.70 -17.12
C LYS A 368 -32.02 -22.00 -17.40
N ARG A 369 -32.72 -21.14 -18.17
CA ARG A 369 -34.12 -21.33 -18.54
C ARG A 369 -34.34 -22.63 -19.34
N ARG A 370 -33.38 -22.99 -20.20
CA ARG A 370 -33.42 -24.24 -20.99
C ARG A 370 -33.25 -25.48 -20.11
N LEU A 371 -32.29 -25.46 -19.18
CA LEU A 371 -32.07 -26.54 -18.21
C LEU A 371 -33.29 -26.74 -17.30
N GLU A 372 -33.88 -25.64 -16.85
CA GLU A 372 -35.05 -25.64 -15.97
C GLU A 372 -36.38 -25.85 -16.74
N ARG A 373 -36.34 -25.89 -18.07
CA ARG A 373 -37.52 -25.98 -18.97
C ARG A 373 -38.59 -24.93 -18.70
N THR A 374 -38.18 -23.72 -18.34
CA THR A 374 -39.06 -22.60 -18.00
C THR A 374 -39.26 -21.63 -19.17
N GLU A 375 -38.98 -22.06 -20.40
CA GLU A 375 -39.13 -21.24 -21.59
C GLU A 375 -40.62 -21.02 -21.90
N THR A 376 -41.08 -19.79 -21.75
CA THR A 376 -42.46 -19.36 -22.03
C THR A 376 -42.47 -18.16 -22.97
N ALA A 377 -43.63 -17.86 -23.57
CA ALA A 377 -43.81 -16.65 -24.37
C ALA A 377 -43.47 -15.36 -23.57
N ALA A 378 -43.70 -15.36 -22.25
CA ALA A 378 -43.36 -14.24 -21.38
C ALA A 378 -41.85 -14.06 -21.22
N THR A 379 -41.09 -15.15 -21.02
CA THR A 379 -39.63 -15.09 -20.88
C THR A 379 -38.94 -14.71 -22.18
N ILE A 380 -39.48 -15.15 -23.33
CA ILE A 380 -38.98 -14.75 -24.67
C ILE A 380 -39.23 -13.25 -24.90
N LYS A 381 -40.39 -12.73 -24.48
CA LYS A 381 -40.69 -11.30 -24.59
C LYS A 381 -39.76 -10.45 -23.74
N MET A 382 -39.39 -10.90 -22.55
CA MET A 382 -38.39 -10.22 -21.71
C MET A 382 -37.00 -10.20 -22.37
N GLU A 383 -36.58 -11.33 -22.93
CA GLU A 383 -35.30 -11.46 -23.66
C GLU A 383 -35.23 -10.51 -24.86
N LEU A 384 -36.31 -10.40 -25.64
CA LEU A 384 -36.41 -9.44 -26.75
C LEU A 384 -36.36 -7.98 -26.29
N ALA A 385 -36.88 -7.67 -25.10
CA ALA A 385 -36.81 -6.32 -24.54
C ALA A 385 -35.38 -5.96 -24.12
N GLU A 386 -34.69 -6.87 -23.41
CA GLU A 386 -33.28 -6.74 -23.02
C GLU A 386 -32.37 -6.61 -24.26
N PHE A 387 -32.66 -7.36 -25.33
CA PHE A 387 -31.98 -7.22 -26.62
C PHE A 387 -32.16 -5.84 -27.23
N GLY A 388 -33.39 -5.31 -27.21
CA GLY A 388 -33.71 -3.97 -27.70
C GLY A 388 -32.93 -2.87 -26.97
N GLU A 389 -32.68 -3.04 -25.67
CA GLU A 389 -31.85 -2.11 -24.89
C GLU A 389 -30.40 -2.09 -25.40
N VAL A 390 -29.78 -3.27 -25.56
CA VAL A 390 -28.40 -3.41 -26.04
C VAL A 390 -28.24 -2.83 -27.45
N VAL A 391 -29.18 -3.11 -28.36
CA VAL A 391 -29.16 -2.55 -29.72
C VAL A 391 -29.26 -1.03 -29.69
N ASN A 392 -30.10 -0.47 -28.82
CA ASN A 392 -30.24 0.97 -28.69
C ASN A 392 -28.97 1.62 -28.08
N GLU A 393 -28.32 0.99 -27.11
CA GLU A 393 -27.04 1.44 -26.56
C GLU A 393 -25.94 1.43 -27.63
N ILE A 394 -25.81 0.32 -28.38
CA ILE A 394 -24.84 0.20 -29.48
C ILE A 394 -25.06 1.31 -30.52
N ARG A 395 -26.31 1.63 -30.83
CA ARG A 395 -26.69 2.71 -31.73
C ARG A 395 -26.23 4.07 -31.20
N LEU A 396 -26.52 4.38 -29.93
CA LEU A 396 -26.15 5.67 -29.32
C LEU A 396 -24.64 5.88 -29.28
N VAL A 397 -23.90 4.83 -28.95
CA VAL A 397 -22.43 4.84 -28.91
C VAL A 397 -21.85 5.02 -30.32
N SER A 398 -22.37 4.28 -31.31
CA SER A 398 -21.97 4.41 -32.71
C SER A 398 -22.20 5.83 -33.28
N LEU A 399 -23.31 6.47 -32.91
CA LEU A 399 -23.62 7.84 -33.34
C LEU A 399 -22.58 8.83 -32.81
N LYS A 400 -22.20 8.74 -31.53
CA LYS A 400 -21.18 9.62 -30.93
C LYS A 400 -19.82 9.49 -31.64
N PHE A 401 -19.45 8.28 -32.09
CA PHE A 401 -18.19 8.09 -32.81
C PHE A 401 -18.22 8.56 -34.26
N ALA A 402 -19.37 8.42 -34.92
CA ALA A 402 -19.57 8.95 -36.25
C ALA A 402 -19.58 10.49 -36.24
N GLU A 403 -20.23 11.12 -35.26
CA GLU A 403 -20.14 12.57 -35.04
C GLU A 403 -18.69 13.01 -34.78
N ARG A 404 -17.96 12.25 -33.96
CA ARG A 404 -16.54 12.52 -33.67
C ARG A 404 -15.62 12.36 -34.88
N SER A 405 -15.99 11.56 -35.88
CA SER A 405 -15.26 11.49 -37.15
C SER A 405 -15.53 12.68 -38.07
N GLY A 406 -16.39 13.61 -37.62
CA GLY A 406 -16.81 14.76 -38.40
C GLY A 406 -18.10 14.54 -39.19
N MET A 407 -18.79 13.40 -39.07
CA MET A 407 -20.07 13.20 -39.77
C MET A 407 -21.17 14.07 -39.18
N ASN A 408 -21.94 14.75 -40.03
CA ASN A 408 -23.12 15.48 -39.58
C ASN A 408 -24.35 14.58 -39.62
N LEU A 409 -24.79 14.15 -38.42
CA LEU A 409 -25.91 13.23 -38.22
C LEU A 409 -27.18 13.90 -37.69
N SER A 410 -27.25 15.23 -37.72
CA SER A 410 -28.47 15.97 -37.36
C SER A 410 -29.55 15.75 -38.44
N GLY A 411 -30.46 14.80 -38.19
CA GLY A 411 -31.50 14.42 -39.15
C GLY A 411 -30.98 13.39 -40.17
N LYS A 412 -31.34 13.53 -41.45
CA LYS A 412 -30.74 12.69 -42.51
C LYS A 412 -29.31 13.17 -42.78
N ARG A 413 -28.35 12.25 -42.82
CA ARG A 413 -26.93 12.55 -43.08
C ARG A 413 -26.78 13.41 -44.34
N ASN A 414 -26.03 14.50 -44.23
CA ASN A 414 -25.70 15.38 -45.35
C ASN A 414 -24.18 15.43 -45.55
N LEU A 415 -23.70 14.74 -46.58
CA LEU A 415 -22.27 14.63 -46.90
C LEU A 415 -21.59 16.00 -47.13
N ALA A 416 -22.34 17.02 -47.56
CA ALA A 416 -21.80 18.36 -47.79
C ALA A 416 -21.48 19.11 -46.48
N LEU A 417 -22.00 18.65 -45.34
CA LEU A 417 -21.79 19.22 -44.02
C LEU A 417 -20.80 18.39 -43.17
N ASP A 418 -20.28 17.29 -43.71
CA ASP A 418 -19.27 16.48 -43.02
C ASP A 418 -17.95 17.28 -42.94
N THR A 419 -17.29 17.20 -41.78
CA THR A 419 -15.97 17.77 -41.55
C THR A 419 -14.89 16.70 -41.69
N LYS A 420 -13.63 17.13 -41.83
CA LYS A 420 -12.51 16.21 -41.95
C LYS A 420 -12.36 15.36 -40.68
N ASP A 421 -12.21 14.05 -40.85
CA ASP A 421 -11.85 13.16 -39.74
C ASP A 421 -10.46 13.52 -39.18
N THR A 422 -10.42 13.81 -37.89
CA THR A 422 -9.21 14.21 -37.15
C THR A 422 -8.82 13.20 -36.08
N ARG A 423 -9.53 12.06 -36.01
CA ARG A 423 -9.28 11.01 -35.03
C ARG A 423 -7.87 10.44 -35.15
N SER A 424 -7.28 10.10 -34.02
CA SER A 424 -6.01 9.40 -33.96
C SER A 424 -6.14 7.96 -34.46
N CYS A 425 -5.01 7.35 -34.84
CA CYS A 425 -4.99 5.92 -35.18
C CYS A 425 -5.47 5.03 -34.01
N ILE A 426 -5.29 5.48 -32.77
CA ILE A 426 -5.75 4.78 -31.57
C ILE A 426 -7.28 4.75 -31.51
N GLU A 427 -7.92 5.89 -31.70
CA GLU A 427 -9.39 5.98 -31.73
C GLU A 427 -9.96 5.14 -32.87
N CYS A 428 -9.35 5.21 -34.06
CA CYS A 428 -9.79 4.39 -35.19
C CYS A 428 -9.65 2.89 -34.92
N ASN A 429 -8.55 2.45 -34.32
CA ASN A 429 -8.35 1.04 -33.98
C ASN A 429 -9.35 0.54 -32.94
N LEU A 430 -9.66 1.35 -31.92
CA LEU A 430 -10.67 0.99 -30.92
C LEU A 430 -12.07 0.88 -31.54
N ILE A 431 -12.38 1.73 -32.52
CA ILE A 431 -13.65 1.66 -33.23
C ILE A 431 -13.73 0.40 -34.09
N LEU A 432 -12.62 -0.02 -34.70
CA LEU A 432 -12.57 -1.29 -35.43
C LEU A 432 -12.85 -2.47 -34.49
N LEU A 433 -12.18 -2.51 -33.33
CA LEU A 433 -12.43 -3.51 -32.29
C LEU A 433 -13.89 -3.48 -31.80
N TYR A 434 -14.46 -2.29 -31.65
CA TYR A 434 -15.87 -2.13 -31.29
C TYR A 434 -16.81 -2.68 -32.37
N CYS A 435 -16.56 -2.39 -33.64
CA CYS A 435 -17.33 -2.95 -34.75
C CYS A 435 -17.23 -4.48 -34.80
N GLU A 436 -16.03 -5.03 -34.61
CA GLU A 436 -15.79 -6.46 -34.52
C GLU A 436 -16.59 -7.07 -33.37
N ALA A 437 -16.52 -6.49 -32.15
CA ALA A 437 -17.26 -6.96 -30.99
C ALA A 437 -18.78 -6.93 -31.19
N VAL A 438 -19.30 -5.89 -31.84
CA VAL A 438 -20.73 -5.78 -32.18
C VAL A 438 -21.15 -6.87 -33.17
N VAL A 439 -20.36 -7.12 -34.22
CA VAL A 439 -20.63 -8.20 -35.17
C VAL A 439 -20.57 -9.56 -34.46
N ASP A 440 -19.56 -9.77 -33.63
CA ASP A 440 -19.35 -10.98 -32.84
C ASP A 440 -20.45 -11.23 -31.79
N CYS A 441 -21.10 -10.17 -31.32
CA CYS A 441 -22.23 -10.24 -30.39
C CYS A 441 -23.46 -10.88 -31.05
N PHE A 442 -23.65 -10.63 -32.34
CA PHE A 442 -24.82 -11.04 -33.12
C PHE A 442 -24.54 -12.18 -34.11
N ASP A 443 -23.32 -12.74 -34.14
CA ASP A 443 -23.01 -13.87 -35.01
C ASP A 443 -23.81 -15.13 -34.62
N GLU A 444 -24.70 -15.54 -35.53
CA GLU A 444 -25.57 -16.71 -35.42
C GLU A 444 -24.80 -18.01 -35.19
N SER A 445 -23.53 -18.09 -35.63
CA SER A 445 -22.69 -19.29 -35.49
C SER A 445 -22.40 -19.68 -34.03
N LYS A 446 -22.46 -18.72 -33.09
CA LYS A 446 -22.31 -18.96 -31.64
C LYS A 446 -23.61 -19.50 -31.02
N TYR A 447 -24.75 -19.19 -31.60
CA TYR A 447 -26.07 -19.64 -31.13
C TYR A 447 -26.42 -21.06 -31.62
N SER A 448 -25.93 -21.47 -32.79
CA SER A 448 -26.11 -22.83 -33.32
C SER A 448 -25.34 -23.90 -32.53
N ARG A 449 -24.15 -23.58 -31.99
CA ARG A 449 -23.38 -24.50 -31.12
C ARG A 449 -24.07 -24.82 -29.78
N LEU A 450 -24.96 -23.94 -29.31
CA LEU A 450 -25.81 -24.20 -28.14
C LEU A 450 -26.95 -25.19 -28.46
N ASN A 451 -27.27 -25.41 -29.74
CA ASN A 451 -28.31 -26.35 -30.17
C ASN A 451 -27.79 -27.76 -30.48
N GLU A 452 -26.49 -27.94 -30.70
CA GLU A 452 -25.89 -29.23 -31.07
C GLU A 452 -25.62 -30.17 -29.87
N GLY A 453 -25.72 -29.67 -28.62
CA GLY A 453 -25.50 -30.46 -27.40
C GLY A 453 -26.56 -31.53 -27.08
N GLN A 454 -27.54 -31.76 -27.96
CA GLN A 454 -28.60 -32.77 -27.80
C GLN A 454 -28.43 -34.02 -28.69
N GLY A 455 -27.27 -34.21 -29.32
CA GLY A 455 -27.04 -35.34 -30.23
C GLY A 455 -26.42 -36.62 -29.63
N SER A 456 -25.98 -36.66 -28.36
CA SER A 456 -25.19 -37.80 -27.85
C SER A 456 -25.55 -38.25 -26.43
N SER A 457 -26.83 -38.54 -26.18
CA SER A 457 -27.25 -39.31 -24.99
C SER A 457 -28.63 -39.93 -25.20
N ASN A 458 -28.73 -40.82 -26.20
CA ASN A 458 -29.85 -41.74 -26.31
C ASN A 458 -29.38 -43.02 -27.02
N ASP A 459 -28.52 -43.78 -26.34
CA ASP A 459 -28.37 -45.22 -26.59
C ASP A 459 -28.84 -45.94 -25.32
N SER A 460 -30.15 -46.22 -25.28
CA SER A 460 -30.68 -47.25 -24.39
C SER A 460 -30.34 -48.63 -24.96
N PRO A 461 -30.01 -49.63 -24.13
CA PRO A 461 -29.75 -50.99 -24.62
C PRO A 461 -31.05 -51.58 -25.15
N ARG A 462 -31.01 -52.12 -26.38
CA ARG A 462 -32.10 -52.96 -26.91
C ARG A 462 -32.25 -54.18 -26.01
N GLU A 463 -33.41 -54.29 -25.38
CA GLU A 463 -33.94 -55.55 -24.86
C GLU A 463 -34.04 -56.55 -26.02
N GLY A 464 -33.39 -57.70 -25.85
CA GLY A 464 -33.57 -58.86 -26.71
C GLY A 464 -34.82 -59.60 -26.29
N GLU A 465 -35.75 -59.77 -27.23
CA GLU A 465 -36.76 -60.82 -27.17
C GLU A 465 -36.32 -62.00 -28.05
N SER A 466 -36.43 -63.20 -27.46
CA SER A 466 -36.64 -64.52 -28.09
C SER A 466 -35.51 -65.18 -28.87
#